data_AF-A0A7W4E6W8-F1
#
_entry.id   AF-A0A7W4E6W8-F1
#
_cell.length_a   1.000
_cell.length_b   1.000
_cell.length_c   1.000
_cell.angle_alpha   90.00
_cell.angle_beta   90.00
_cell.angle_gamma   90.00
#
_symmetry.space_group_name_H-M   'P 1'
#
loop_
_entity.id
_entity.type
_entity.pdbx_description
1 polymer ?
#
loop_
_entity_poly.entity_id
_entity_poly.type
_entity_poly.pdbx_seq_one_letter_code
_entity_poly.pdbx_strand_id
1 'polypeptide(L)'
;MIFKLDEKRKNTMKERLGEACQFIDDERYLPMFRNRQKRFPEEFAKSIELAKKIKNGASKYFAHIWSAKNLNKSLEILRSIINRAKSLLAKIRFEKKQLARISKAQKGANISLRERYMKLKNTKLAHSSLL
;
A
#
# COMPACT_ATOMS: atom_id res chain seq x y z
N MET A 1 -8.11 31.98 -27.68
CA MET A 1 -8.48 30.76 -28.43
C MET A 1 -9.22 29.81 -27.50
N ILE A 2 -10.53 29.66 -27.65
CA ILE A 2 -11.33 28.70 -26.85
C ILE A 2 -11.19 27.34 -27.53
N PHE A 3 -10.40 26.43 -26.95
CA PHE A 3 -10.32 25.05 -27.43
C PHE A 3 -11.68 24.37 -27.22
N LYS A 4 -12.50 24.32 -28.27
CA LYS A 4 -13.76 23.57 -28.26
C LYS A 4 -13.40 22.08 -28.31
N LEU A 5 -13.41 21.45 -27.15
CA LEU A 5 -13.15 20.01 -27.01
C LEU A 5 -14.29 19.25 -27.68
N ASP A 6 -13.98 18.41 -28.66
CA ASP A 6 -14.95 17.50 -29.28
C ASP A 6 -15.62 16.60 -28.21
N GLU A 7 -16.95 16.47 -28.27
CA GLU A 7 -17.75 15.69 -27.31
C GLU A 7 -17.30 14.23 -27.25
N LYS A 8 -16.91 13.65 -28.40
CA LYS A 8 -16.35 12.29 -28.44
C LYS A 8 -15.09 12.19 -27.61
N ARG A 9 -14.20 13.19 -27.73
CA ARG A 9 -12.94 13.27 -26.98
C ARG A 9 -13.20 13.46 -25.47
N LYS A 10 -14.20 14.25 -25.09
CA LYS A 10 -14.62 14.42 -23.69
C LYS A 10 -15.05 13.10 -23.07
N ASN A 11 -15.95 12.37 -23.73
CA ASN A 11 -16.46 11.09 -23.24
C ASN A 11 -15.33 10.06 -23.08
N THR A 12 -14.43 9.96 -24.07
CA THR A 12 -13.25 9.09 -23.95
C THR A 12 -12.33 9.50 -22.79
N MET A 13 -12.19 10.79 -22.49
CA MET A 13 -11.41 11.23 -21.33
C MET A 13 -12.09 10.90 -20.00
N LYS A 14 -13.43 11.04 -19.93
CA LYS A 14 -14.21 10.67 -18.76
C LYS A 14 -14.09 9.17 -18.47
N GLU A 15 -14.29 8.32 -19.47
CA GLU A 15 -14.10 6.86 -19.33
C GLU A 15 -12.71 6.51 -18.81
N ARG A 16 -11.67 7.15 -19.34
CA ARG A 16 -10.28 6.88 -18.94
C ARG A 16 -9.92 7.41 -17.55
N LEU A 17 -10.55 8.51 -17.13
CA LEU A 17 -10.42 9.04 -15.77
C LEU A 17 -11.18 8.18 -14.76
N GLY A 18 -12.23 7.48 -15.21
CA GLY A 18 -12.99 6.53 -14.41
C GLY A 18 -13.54 7.20 -13.16
N GLU A 19 -13.26 6.60 -12.00
CA GLU A 19 -13.73 7.10 -10.71
C GLU A 19 -13.26 8.53 -10.37
N ALA A 20 -12.16 9.01 -10.98
CA ALA A 20 -11.70 10.38 -10.72
C ALA A 20 -12.69 11.44 -11.22
N CYS A 21 -13.54 11.10 -12.20
CA CYS A 21 -14.53 12.03 -12.74
C CYS A 21 -15.52 12.54 -11.68
N GLN A 22 -15.80 11.76 -10.64
CA GLN A 22 -16.71 12.18 -9.56
C GLN A 22 -16.17 13.39 -8.76
N PHE A 23 -14.88 13.71 -8.89
CA PHE A 23 -14.22 14.82 -8.18
C PHE A 23 -13.88 15.99 -9.11
N ILE A 24 -14.33 15.96 -10.37
CA ILE A 24 -14.05 16.98 -11.39
C ILE A 24 -15.36 17.70 -11.72
N ASP A 25 -15.55 18.88 -11.14
CA ASP A 25 -16.78 19.66 -11.32
C ASP A 25 -16.85 20.35 -12.69
N ASP A 26 -15.71 20.73 -13.27
CA ASP A 26 -15.63 21.45 -14.56
C ASP A 26 -14.88 20.62 -15.61
N GLU A 27 -15.62 20.25 -16.66
CA GLU A 27 -15.13 19.44 -17.77
C GLU A 27 -13.98 20.08 -18.57
N ARG A 28 -13.85 21.41 -18.51
CA ARG A 28 -12.74 22.13 -19.18
C ARG A 28 -11.38 21.67 -18.67
N TYR A 29 -11.31 21.12 -17.46
CA TYR A 29 -10.08 20.62 -16.85
C TYR A 29 -9.82 19.13 -17.09
N LEU A 30 -10.72 18.38 -17.77
CA LEU A 30 -10.50 16.95 -18.08
C LEU A 30 -9.14 16.68 -18.74
N PRO A 31 -8.66 17.49 -19.71
CA PRO A 31 -7.34 17.28 -20.30
C PRO A 31 -6.20 17.40 -19.28
N MET A 32 -6.32 18.33 -18.34
CA MET A 32 -5.32 18.53 -17.28
C MET A 32 -5.26 17.29 -16.39
N PHE A 33 -6.40 16.85 -15.83
CA PHE A 33 -6.44 15.68 -14.96
C PHE A 33 -5.97 14.41 -15.70
N ARG A 34 -6.35 14.24 -16.97
CA ARG A 34 -5.88 13.09 -17.76
C ARG A 34 -4.37 13.11 -17.97
N ASN A 35 -3.77 14.28 -18.19
CA ASN A 35 -2.32 14.43 -18.27
C ASN A 35 -1.66 14.06 -16.93
N ARG A 36 -2.20 14.54 -15.80
CA ARG A 36 -1.69 14.20 -14.46
C ARG A 36 -1.77 12.70 -14.17
N GLN A 37 -2.89 12.06 -14.48
CA GLN A 37 -3.09 10.61 -14.34
C GLN A 37 -2.04 9.81 -15.12
N LYS A 38 -1.69 10.25 -16.34
CA LYS A 38 -0.65 9.58 -17.14
C LYS A 38 0.75 9.77 -16.58
N ARG A 39 1.07 10.98 -16.10
CA ARG A 39 2.42 11.33 -15.65
C ARG A 39 2.73 10.83 -14.23
N PHE A 40 1.72 10.76 -13.38
CA PHE A 40 1.87 10.45 -11.95
C PHE A 40 0.83 9.41 -11.52
N PRO A 41 0.85 8.19 -12.08
CA PRO A 41 -0.23 7.21 -11.88
C PRO A 41 -0.39 6.77 -10.42
N GLU A 42 0.71 6.54 -9.68
CA GLU A 42 0.65 6.14 -8.26
C GLU A 42 0.08 7.26 -7.39
N GLU A 43 0.58 8.48 -7.55
CA GLU A 43 0.10 9.65 -6.81
C GLU A 43 -1.34 9.99 -7.17
N PHE A 44 -1.73 9.85 -8.44
CA PHE A 44 -3.10 10.04 -8.91
C PHE A 44 -4.05 9.04 -8.27
N ALA A 45 -3.73 7.74 -8.30
CA ALA A 45 -4.53 6.72 -7.62
C ALA A 45 -4.66 7.02 -6.12
N LYS A 46 -3.56 7.40 -5.46
CA LYS A 46 -3.60 7.74 -4.03
C LYS A 46 -4.48 8.94 -3.73
N SER A 47 -4.46 9.95 -4.62
CA SER A 47 -5.29 11.15 -4.46
C SER A 47 -6.79 10.85 -4.56
N ILE A 48 -7.19 9.89 -5.40
CA ILE A 48 -8.59 9.41 -5.50
C ILE A 48 -9.00 8.74 -4.19
N GLU A 49 -8.15 7.88 -3.62
CA GLU A 49 -8.43 7.26 -2.32
C GLU A 49 -8.61 8.28 -1.20
N LEU A 50 -7.80 9.35 -1.20
CA LEU A 50 -7.93 10.42 -0.21
C LEU A 50 -9.20 11.23 -0.43
N ALA A 51 -9.52 11.58 -1.68
CA ALA A 51 -10.75 12.31 -2.02
C ALA A 51 -12.00 11.52 -1.61
N LYS A 52 -12.04 10.19 -1.81
CA LYS A 52 -13.13 9.31 -1.35
C LYS A 52 -13.38 9.35 0.16
N LYS A 53 -12.36 9.69 0.96
CA LYS A 53 -12.47 9.78 2.43
C LYS A 53 -12.95 11.14 2.92
N ILE A 54 -12.95 12.15 2.04
CA ILE A 54 -13.38 13.50 2.38
C ILE A 54 -14.90 13.57 2.23
N LYS A 55 -15.61 13.81 3.35
CA LYS A 55 -17.08 13.91 3.36
C LYS A 55 -17.59 15.08 2.53
N ASN A 56 -17.03 16.27 2.74
CA ASN A 56 -17.43 17.50 2.07
C ASN A 56 -16.23 18.18 1.42
N GLY A 57 -16.36 18.61 0.16
CA GLY A 57 -15.30 19.34 -0.54
C GLY A 57 -14.25 18.46 -1.22
N ALA A 58 -14.56 17.20 -1.51
CA ALA A 58 -13.68 16.29 -2.23
C ALA A 58 -13.23 16.87 -3.59
N SER A 59 -14.14 17.47 -4.37
CA SER A 59 -13.79 18.14 -5.64
C SER A 59 -12.85 19.34 -5.44
N LYS A 60 -13.11 20.19 -4.43
CA LYS A 60 -12.24 21.33 -4.10
C LYS A 60 -10.83 20.87 -3.72
N TYR A 61 -10.74 19.84 -2.88
CA TYR A 61 -9.46 19.21 -2.54
C TYR A 61 -8.76 18.67 -3.78
N PHE A 62 -9.46 17.91 -4.62
CA PHE A 62 -8.90 17.26 -5.80
C PHE A 62 -8.39 18.29 -6.82
N ALA A 63 -9.14 19.36 -7.05
CA ALA A 63 -8.71 20.49 -7.86
C ALA A 63 -7.51 21.22 -7.25
N HIS A 64 -7.49 21.43 -5.93
CA HIS A 64 -6.42 22.13 -5.24
C HIS A 64 -5.07 21.42 -5.38
N ILE A 65 -5.03 20.10 -5.16
CA ILE A 65 -3.79 19.32 -5.21
C ILE A 65 -3.25 19.13 -6.64
N TRP A 66 -4.13 19.12 -7.64
CA TRP A 66 -3.74 18.95 -9.05
C TRP A 66 -3.59 20.28 -9.80
N SER A 67 -3.85 21.40 -9.13
CA SER A 67 -3.62 22.73 -9.67
C SER A 67 -2.15 22.93 -10.03
N ALA A 68 -1.89 23.68 -11.11
CA ALA A 68 -0.52 23.92 -11.56
C ALA A 68 0.36 24.57 -10.49
N LYS A 69 -0.21 25.47 -9.68
CA LYS A 69 0.48 26.17 -8.58
C LYS A 69 0.97 25.22 -7.49
N ASN A 70 0.19 24.20 -7.15
CA ASN A 70 0.49 23.31 -6.02
C ASN A 70 1.12 21.98 -6.43
N LEU A 71 1.19 21.67 -7.73
CA LEU A 71 1.54 20.35 -8.23
C LEU A 71 2.78 19.75 -7.57
N ASN A 72 3.90 20.47 -7.54
CA ASN A 72 5.15 19.92 -7.00
C ASN A 72 5.01 19.59 -5.51
N LYS A 73 4.46 20.52 -4.72
CA LYS A 73 4.20 20.34 -3.29
C LYS A 73 3.25 19.17 -3.03
N SER A 74 2.18 19.07 -3.82
CA SER A 74 1.21 17.98 -3.70
C SER A 74 1.81 16.63 -4.06
N LEU A 75 2.67 16.56 -5.08
CA LEU A 75 3.38 15.34 -5.44
C LEU A 75 4.33 14.88 -4.32
N GLU A 76 5.08 15.80 -3.71
CA GLU A 76 5.96 15.47 -2.57
C GLU A 76 5.17 14.88 -1.40
N ILE A 77 4.03 15.49 -1.05
CA ILE A 77 3.14 14.98 0.01
C ILE A 77 2.61 13.59 -0.34
N LEU A 78 2.10 13.40 -1.57
CA LEU A 78 1.56 12.11 -2.00
C LEU A 78 2.64 11.01 -1.99
N ARG A 79 3.85 11.32 -2.46
CA ARG A 79 4.99 10.41 -2.42
C ARG A 79 5.39 10.05 -1.00
N SER A 80 5.42 11.02 -0.10
CA SER A 80 5.71 10.77 1.33
C SER A 80 4.71 9.79 1.94
N ILE A 81 3.41 9.97 1.66
CA ILE A 81 2.35 9.07 2.11
C ILE A 81 2.56 7.65 1.55
N ILE A 82 2.83 7.54 0.24
CA ILE A 82 3.06 6.25 -0.43
C ILE A 82 4.28 5.55 0.15
N ASN A 83 5.40 6.26 0.32
CA ASN A 83 6.65 5.71 0.84
C ASN A 83 6.49 5.26 2.29
N ARG A 84 5.75 6.01 3.11
CA ARG A 84 5.43 5.61 4.49
C ARG A 84 4.62 4.31 4.51
N ALA A 85 3.65 4.15 3.62
CA ALA A 85 2.87 2.92 3.50
C ALA A 85 3.75 1.73 3.05
N LYS A 86 4.63 1.93 2.05
CA LYS A 86 5.59 0.92 1.58
C LYS A 86 6.55 0.49 2.71
N SER A 87 7.08 1.46 3.47
CA SER A 87 7.98 1.20 4.60
C SER A 87 7.29 0.42 5.72
N LEU A 88 6.06 0.79 6.09
CA LEU A 88 5.28 0.07 7.09
C LEU A 88 5.03 -1.38 6.68
N LEU A 89 4.67 -1.62 5.41
CA LEU A 89 4.46 -2.96 4.89
C LEU A 89 5.76 -3.79 4.93
N ALA A 90 6.90 -3.18 4.61
CA ALA A 90 8.20 -3.84 4.71
C ALA A 90 8.54 -4.24 6.16
N LYS A 91 8.26 -3.34 7.12
CA LYS A 91 8.44 -3.62 8.56
C LYS A 91 7.59 -4.80 9.02
N ILE A 92 6.30 -4.82 8.68
CA ILE A 92 5.38 -5.92 9.01
C ILE A 92 5.89 -7.25 8.41
N ARG A 93 6.36 -7.24 7.16
CA ARG A 93 6.92 -8.44 6.51
C ARG A 93 8.18 -8.94 7.23
N PHE A 94 9.05 -8.02 7.65
CA PHE A 94 10.26 -8.35 8.39
C PHE A 94 9.91 -8.98 9.75
N GLU A 95 9.02 -8.35 10.53
CA GLU A 95 8.58 -8.85 11.83
C GLU A 95 7.96 -10.25 11.72
N LYS A 96 7.08 -10.47 10.73
CA LYS A 96 6.50 -11.78 10.46
C LYS A 96 7.56 -12.85 10.17
N LYS A 97 8.61 -12.50 9.41
CA LYS A 97 9.73 -13.41 9.12
C LYS A 97 10.57 -13.70 10.36
N GLN A 98 10.81 -12.71 11.22
CA GLN A 98 11.53 -12.93 12.48
C GLN A 98 10.75 -13.84 13.43
N LEU A 99 9.44 -13.59 13.60
CA LEU A 99 8.58 -14.46 14.41
C LEU A 99 8.58 -15.91 13.91
N ALA A 100 8.52 -16.11 12.59
CA ALA A 100 8.60 -17.45 12.00
C ALA A 100 9.96 -18.13 12.27
N ARG A 101 11.07 -17.38 12.22
CA ARG A 101 12.41 -17.90 12.54
C ARG A 101 12.52 -18.29 14.01
N ILE A 102 12.07 -17.43 14.93
CA ILE A 102 12.08 -17.70 16.37
C ILE A 102 11.22 -18.93 16.67
N SER A 103 10.02 -19.03 16.10
CA SER A 103 9.14 -20.18 16.27
C SER A 103 9.79 -21.48 15.78
N LYS A 104 10.46 -21.45 14.62
CA LYS A 104 11.19 -22.61 14.09
C LYS A 104 12.36 -23.02 14.99
N ALA A 105 13.13 -22.04 15.47
CA ALA A 105 14.24 -22.29 16.40
C ALA A 105 13.74 -22.90 17.73
N GLN A 106 12.66 -22.37 18.30
CA GLN A 106 12.05 -22.91 19.52
C GLN A 106 11.54 -24.35 19.33
N LYS A 107 10.90 -24.65 18.19
CA LYS A 107 10.49 -26.02 17.84
C LYS A 107 11.71 -26.95 17.76
N GLY A 108 12.79 -26.53 17.11
CA GLY A 108 14.03 -27.30 17.04
C GLY A 108 14.65 -27.57 18.41
N ALA A 109 14.70 -26.55 19.28
CA ALA A 109 15.20 -26.69 20.65
C ALA A 109 14.32 -27.63 21.49
N ASN A 110 13.00 -27.56 21.36
CA ASN A 110 12.10 -28.48 22.07
C ASN A 110 12.27 -29.93 21.61
N ILE A 111 12.50 -30.18 20.32
CA ILE A 111 12.79 -31.52 19.78
C ILE A 111 14.09 -32.06 20.37
N SER A 112 15.18 -31.27 20.35
CA SER A 112 16.48 -31.72 20.86
C SER A 112 16.46 -31.97 22.37
N LEU A 113 15.75 -31.14 23.14
CA LEU A 113 15.55 -31.36 24.57
C LEU A 113 14.78 -32.66 24.83
N ARG A 114 13.74 -32.95 24.04
CA ARG A 114 12.98 -34.21 24.13
C ARG A 114 13.86 -35.41 23.81
N GLU A 115 14.67 -35.36 22.76
CA GLU A 115 15.61 -36.43 22.40
C GLU A 115 16.60 -36.71 23.53
N ARG A 116 17.15 -35.65 24.14
CA ARG A 116 18.06 -35.77 25.29
C ARG A 116 17.38 -36.40 26.50
N TYR A 117 16.15 -35.98 26.81
CA TYR A 117 15.35 -36.57 27.89
C TYR A 117 15.10 -38.07 27.65
N MET A 118 14.71 -38.46 26.42
CA MET A 118 14.47 -39.86 26.07
C MET A 118 15.73 -40.71 26.21
N LYS A 119 16.89 -40.20 25.79
CA LYS A 119 18.18 -40.89 25.99
C LYS A 119 18.45 -41.13 27.48
N LEU A 120 18.33 -40.10 28.32
CA LEU A 120 18.54 -40.20 29.77
C LEU A 120 17.57 -41.15 30.45
N LYS A 121 16.30 -41.16 30.02
CA LYS A 121 15.28 -42.08 30.53
C LYS A 121 15.63 -43.53 30.19
N ASN A 122 16.00 -43.80 28.94
CA ASN A 122 16.35 -45.14 28.48
C ASN A 122 17.62 -45.66 29.14
N THR A 123 18.64 -44.82 29.35
CA THR A 123 19.86 -45.22 30.07
C THR A 123 19.57 -45.53 31.54
N LYS A 124 18.69 -44.76 32.21
CA LYS A 124 18.25 -45.07 33.58
C LYS A 124 17.50 -46.40 33.65
N LEU A 125 16.58 -46.65 32.72
CA LEU A 125 15.83 -47.91 32.65
C LEU A 125 16.76 -49.11 32.44
N ALA A 126 17.72 -49.01 31.52
CA ALA A 126 18.71 -50.05 31.27
C ALA A 126 19.60 -50.33 32.49
N HIS A 127 19.96 -49.30 33.26
CA HIS A 127 20.74 -49.46 34.49
C HIS A 127 19.92 -50.09 35.63
N SER A 128 18.61 -49.82 35.70
CA SER A 128 17.72 -50.45 36.70
C SER A 128 17.37 -51.90 36.40
N SER A 129 17.53 -52.37 35.15
CA SER A 129 17.28 -53.77 34.75
C SER A 129 18.51 -54.68 34.88
N LEU A 130 19.66 -54.14 35.30
CA LEU A 130 20.92 -54.89 35.52
C LEU A 130 21.21 -55.13 37.00
N LEU A 131 20.30 -54.70 37.90
CA LEU A 131 20.29 -54.96 39.33
C LEU A 131 19.10 -55.87 39.66
#